data_AF-A0A7X7VR27-F1
#
_entry.id   AF-A0A7X7VR27-F1
#
_cell.length_a   1.000
_cell.length_b   1.000
_cell.length_c   1.000
_cell.angle_alpha   90.00
_cell.angle_beta   90.00
_cell.angle_gamma   90.00
#
_symmetry.space_group_name_H-M   'P 1'
#
loop_
_entity.id
_entity.type
_entity.pdbx_description
1 polymer ?
#
loop_
_entity_poly.entity_id
_entity_poly.type
_entity_poly.pdbx_seq_one_letter_code
_entity_poly.pdbx_strand_id
1 'polypeptide(L)' 'LEECMRFAKIDAVELRYSMVDRESEEVLKWAHERGLATLTYGTLAGGILTGAFRTLPHFGPKDIR' A
#
# COMPACT_ATOMS: atom_id res chain seq x y z
N LEU A 1 1.77 -15.87 -3.63
CA LEU A 1 0.54 -16.21 -2.87
C LEU A 1 0.05 -17.60 -3.22
N GLU A 2 -0.19 -17.91 -4.50
CA GLU A 2 -0.63 -19.25 -4.94
C GLU A 2 0.30 -20.38 -4.46
N GLU A 3 1.61 -20.20 -4.58
CA GLU A 3 2.57 -21.20 -4.08
C GLU A 3 2.44 -21.42 -2.56
N CYS A 4 2.30 -20.35 -1.77
CA CYS A 4 2.12 -20.45 -0.32
C CYS A 4 0.83 -21.19 0.06
N MET A 5 -0.24 -20.99 -0.72
CA MET A 5 -1.54 -21.62 -0.51
C MET A 5 -1.52 -23.14 -0.69
N ARG A 6 -0.48 -23.69 -1.34
CA ARG A 6 -0.27 -25.15 -1.42
C ARG A 6 0.15 -25.76 -0.09
N PHE A 7 0.73 -24.96 0.81
CA PHE A 7 1.28 -25.43 2.09
C PHE A 7 0.41 -25.06 3.29
N ALA A 8 -0.36 -23.98 3.21
CA ALA A 8 -1.23 -23.54 4.28
C ALA A 8 -2.42 -22.72 3.75
N LYS A 9 -3.51 -22.72 4.51
CA LYS A 9 -4.61 -21.77 4.26
C LYS A 9 -4.11 -20.35 4.50
N ILE A 10 -4.35 -19.47 3.54
CA ILE A 10 -4.10 -18.03 3.69
C ILE A 10 -5.46 -17.36 3.86
N ASP A 11 -5.64 -16.64 4.97
CA ASP A 11 -6.87 -15.92 5.27
C ASP A 11 -6.77 -14.41 4.95
N ALA A 12 -5.56 -13.85 4.95
CA ALA A 12 -5.33 -12.43 4.75
C ALA A 12 -4.01 -12.14 4.01
N VAL A 13 -3.94 -10.98 3.36
CA VAL A 13 -2.73 -10.44 2.73
C VAL A 13 -2.54 -8.97 3.11
N GLU A 14 -1.30 -8.58 3.38
CA GLU A 14 -0.94 -7.18 3.60
C GLU A 14 -0.10 -6.66 2.42
N LEU A 15 -0.54 -5.59 1.78
CA LEU A 15 0.03 -5.07 0.53
C LEU A 15 0.31 -3.57 0.61
N ARG A 16 1.31 -3.08 -0.13
CA ARG A 16 1.50 -1.63 -0.31
C ARG A 16 0.45 -1.11 -1.28
N TYR A 17 -0.36 -0.15 -0.85
CA TYR A 17 -1.30 0.51 -1.76
C TYR A 17 -1.71 1.87 -1.24
N SER A 18 -1.79 2.84 -2.15
CA SER A 18 -2.37 4.16 -1.92
C SER A 18 -3.00 4.69 -3.21
N MET A 19 -3.72 5.81 -3.15
CA MET A 19 -4.29 6.41 -4.37
C MET A 19 -3.23 6.88 -5.39
N VAL A 20 -1.99 7.09 -4.94
CA VAL A 20 -0.88 7.57 -5.77
C VAL A 20 0.17 6.49 -6.09
N ASP A 21 0.13 5.36 -5.39
CA ASP A 21 0.96 4.18 -5.64
C ASP A 21 0.05 2.95 -5.71
N ARG A 22 -0.26 2.54 -6.94
CA ARG A 22 -1.25 1.51 -7.28
C ARG A 22 -0.61 0.23 -7.83
N GLU A 23 0.69 0.04 -7.63
CA GLU A 23 1.41 -1.13 -8.17
C GLU A 23 0.76 -2.47 -7.76
N SER A 24 0.25 -2.57 -6.53
CA SER A 24 -0.39 -3.79 -6.02
C SER A 24 -1.88 -3.93 -6.36
N GLU A 25 -2.45 -3.08 -7.21
CA GLU A 25 -3.90 -3.06 -7.47
C GLU A 25 -4.43 -4.38 -8.03
N GLU A 26 -3.72 -4.98 -8.96
CA GLU A 26 -4.13 -6.26 -9.55
C GLU A 26 -4.06 -7.40 -8.53
N VAL A 27 -3.08 -7.36 -7.61
CA VAL A 27 -2.98 -8.34 -6.50
C VAL A 27 -4.12 -8.15 -5.50
N LEU A 28 -4.50 -6.90 -5.21
CA LEU A 28 -5.65 -6.59 -4.35
C LEU A 28 -6.96 -7.14 -4.93
N LYS A 29 -7.21 -6.94 -6.23
CA LYS A 29 -8.39 -7.49 -6.92
C LYS A 29 -8.36 -9.01 -6.91
N TRP A 30 -7.23 -9.62 -7.25
CA TRP A 30 -7.04 -11.07 -7.24
C TRP A 30 -7.30 -11.68 -5.85
N ALA A 31 -6.88 -10.99 -4.78
CA ALA A 31 -7.10 -11.40 -3.39
C ALA A 31 -8.58 -11.28 -2.99
N HIS A 32 -9.25 -10.19 -3.41
CA HIS A 32 -10.68 -9.98 -3.20
C HIS A 32 -11.53 -11.07 -3.86
N GLU A 33 -11.23 -11.43 -5.10
CA GLU A 33 -11.93 -12.50 -5.84
C GLU A 33 -11.84 -13.87 -5.14
N ARG A 34 -10.81 -14.08 -4.32
CA ARG A 34 -10.58 -15.33 -3.56
C ARG A 34 -11.08 -15.26 -2.13
N GLY A 35 -11.71 -14.17 -1.73
CA GLY A 35 -12.24 -13.98 -0.37
C GLY A 35 -11.17 -13.80 0.69
N LEU A 36 -9.95 -13.37 0.32
CA LEU A 36 -8.92 -13.04 1.29
C LEU A 36 -9.20 -11.67 1.91
N ALA A 37 -8.98 -11.55 3.22
CA ALA A 37 -8.94 -10.24 3.86
C ALA A 37 -7.73 -9.46 3.34
N THR A 38 -7.91 -8.18 3.01
CA THR A 38 -6.83 -7.32 2.53
C THR A 38 -6.55 -6.22 3.54
N LEU A 39 -5.27 -6.07 3.89
CA LEU A 39 -4.76 -4.94 4.67
C LEU A 39 -3.80 -4.18 3.77
N THR A 40 -3.85 -2.85 3.85
CA THR A 40 -2.94 -2.01 3.07
C THR A 40 -2.11 -1.12 3.98
N TYR A 41 -0.82 -1.07 3.72
CA TYR A 41 0.10 -0.15 4.37
C TYR A 41 0.53 0.96 3.40
N GLY A 42 0.97 2.09 3.96
CA GLY A 42 1.33 3.26 3.16
C GLY A 42 0.12 3.94 2.50
N THR A 43 -1.10 3.69 2.97
CA THR A 43 -2.36 4.20 2.41
C THR A 43 -2.45 5.71 2.29
N LEU A 44 -1.76 6.43 3.19
CA LEU A 44 -1.65 7.89 3.16
C LEU A 44 -0.46 8.41 2.34
N ALA A 45 0.29 7.53 1.69
CA ALA A 45 1.46 7.82 0.85
C ALA A 45 2.45 8.80 1.52
N GLY A 46 2.96 8.40 2.68
CA GLY A 46 3.88 9.24 3.47
C GLY A 46 3.24 10.54 4.00
N GLY A 47 1.91 10.61 4.03
CA GLY A 47 1.15 11.76 4.51
C GLY A 47 0.66 12.69 3.39
N ILE A 48 1.05 12.50 2.12
CA ILE A 48 0.64 13.40 1.03
C ILE A 48 -0.89 13.41 0.83
N LEU A 49 -1.55 12.28 1.10
CA LEU A 49 -3.01 12.14 0.97
C LEU A 49 -3.80 12.66 2.18
N THR A 50 -3.13 13.18 3.21
CA THR A 50 -3.80 13.78 4.38
C THR A 50 -4.33 15.19 4.09
N GLY A 51 -3.84 15.83 3.03
CA GLY A 51 -4.07 17.26 2.80
C GLY A 51 -3.37 18.17 3.82
N ALA A 52 -2.42 17.67 4.61
CA ALA A 52 -1.60 18.49 5.50
C ALA A 52 -0.61 19.39 4.71
N PHE A 53 -0.15 18.92 3.55
CA PHE A 53 0.75 19.67 2.68
C PHE A 53 -0.05 20.49 1.66
N ARG A 54 0.05 21.81 1.74
CA ARG A 54 -0.67 22.75 0.85
C ARG A 54 0.24 23.57 -0.05
N THR A 55 1.53 23.54 0.22
CA THR A 55 2.57 24.25 -0.51
C THR A 55 3.78 23.35 -0.68
N LEU A 56 4.55 23.56 -1.75
CA LEU A 56 5.84 22.90 -1.92
C LEU A 56 6.76 23.25 -0.74
N PRO A 57 7.30 22.25 -0.03
CA PRO A 57 8.27 22.51 1.04
C PRO A 57 9.56 23.07 0.45
N HIS A 58 10.15 24.05 1.13
CA HIS A 58 11.50 24.52 0.84
C HIS A 58 12.47 23.85 1.81
N PHE A 59 13.27 22.93 1.29
CA PHE A 59 14.23 22.18 2.09
C PHE A 59 15.57 22.92 2.17
N GLY A 60 16.19 22.89 3.34
CA GLY A 60 17.50 23.48 3.55
C GLY A 60 18.63 22.60 2.99
N PRO A 61 19.86 23.14 2.80
CA PRO A 61 21.00 22.40 2.24
C PRO A 61 21.46 21.16 3.02
N LYS A 62 20.95 20.95 4.24
CA LYS A 62 21.30 19.82 5.12
C LYS A 62 20.10 18.94 5.46
N ASP A 63 19.00 19.08 4.73
CA ASP A 63 17.84 18.19 4.91
C ASP A 63 18.19 16.80 4.39
N ILE A 64 18.06 15.77 5.24
CA ILE A 64 18.41 14.37 4.94
C ILE A 64 17.18 13.45 4.86
N ARG A 65 15.98 14.03 4.91
CA ARG A 65 14.72 13.30 4.76
C ARG A 65 14.51 12.84 3.32
#